data_AF-A0A849PYW1-F1
#
_entry.id   AF-A0A849PYW1-F1
#
_cell.length_a   1.000
_cell.length_b   1.000
_cell.length_c   1.000
_cell.angle_alpha   90.00
_cell.angle_beta   90.00
_cell.angle_gamma   90.00
#
_symmetry.space_group_name_H-M   'P 1'
#
loop_
_entity.id
_entity.type
_entity.pdbx_description
1 polymer ?
#
loop_
_entity_poly.entity_id
_entity_poly.type
_entity_poly.pdbx_seq_one_letter_code
_entity_poly.pdbx_strand_id
1 'polypeptide(L)' 'MTLKLRCDEYGFECDFSLEGEKSLELLEKLRAHFEEEHGIEYPIDAVIQMIVNRGHSLDSIKK' A
#
# COMPACT_ATOMS: atom_id res chain seq x y z
N MET A 1 -11.92 7.98 -3.56
CA MET A 1 -10.53 8.47 -3.45
C MET A 1 -9.59 7.47 -4.02
N THR A 2 -8.85 7.86 -5.05
CA THR A 2 -7.79 7.03 -5.60
C THR A 2 -6.50 7.22 -4.79
N LEU A 3 -5.95 6.13 -4.31
CA LEU A 3 -4.69 6.01 -3.60
C LEU A 3 -3.66 5.44 -4.58
N LYS A 4 -2.44 6.00 -4.58
CA LYS A 4 -1.32 5.47 -5.35
C LYS A 4 -0.27 4.95 -4.39
N LEU A 5 -0.08 3.64 -4.31
CA LEU A 5 0.93 2.99 -3.48
C LEU A 5 2.12 2.60 -4.33
N ARG A 6 3.35 2.91 -3.89
CA ARG A 6 4.58 2.46 -4.55
C ARG A 6 5.51 1.82 -3.55
N CYS A 7 6.04 0.63 -3.85
CA CYS A 7 6.97 -0.09 -2.99
C CYS A 7 8.24 0.72 -2.69
N ASP A 8 8.80 1.40 -3.69
CA ASP A 8 9.90 2.38 -3.54
C ASP A 8 9.60 3.44 -2.47
N GLU A 9 8.37 3.96 -2.45
CA GLU A 9 7.95 4.95 -1.46
C GLU A 9 7.90 4.39 -0.04
N TYR A 10 7.95 3.06 0.14
CA TYR A 10 8.04 2.38 1.45
C TYR A 10 9.46 1.91 1.79
N GLY A 11 10.46 2.18 0.93
CA GLY A 11 11.85 1.79 1.15
C GLY A 11 12.19 0.38 0.64
N PHE A 12 11.34 -0.18 -0.23
CA PHE A 12 11.64 -1.42 -0.94
C PHE A 12 12.22 -1.08 -2.31
N GLU A 13 13.30 -1.75 -2.72
CA GLU A 13 13.87 -1.61 -4.06
C GLU A 13 13.00 -2.35 -5.10
N CYS A 14 11.76 -1.89 -5.28
CA CYS A 14 10.80 -2.48 -6.22
C CYS A 14 9.97 -1.39 -6.93
N ASP A 15 9.81 -1.55 -8.23
CA ASP A 15 9.05 -0.64 -9.11
C ASP A 15 7.52 -0.87 -9.03
N PHE A 16 7.08 -1.78 -8.18
CA PHE A 16 5.67 -2.10 -8.04
C PHE A 16 4.86 -0.90 -7.56
N SER A 17 3.82 -0.60 -8.33
CA SER A 17 2.90 0.50 -8.07
C SER A 17 1.45 0.04 -8.22
N LEU A 18 0.61 0.47 -7.29
CA LEU A 18 -0.83 0.23 -7.30
C LEU A 18 -1.55 1.56 -7.27
N GLU A 19 -2.42 1.77 -8.25
CA GLU A 19 -3.30 2.93 -8.30
C GLU A 19 -4.74 2.45 -8.33
N GLY A 20 -5.54 2.91 -7.38
CA GLY A 20 -6.94 2.51 -7.31
C GLY A 20 -7.63 3.07 -6.09
N GLU A 21 -8.90 2.74 -5.90
CA GLU A 21 -9.63 3.20 -4.73
C GLU A 21 -9.11 2.55 -3.45
N LYS A 22 -9.21 3.27 -2.32
CA LYS A 22 -8.82 2.76 -1.00
C LYS A 22 -9.76 1.63 -0.58
N SER A 23 -9.46 0.44 -1.08
CA SER A 23 -10.23 -0.79 -0.90
C SER A 23 -9.34 -1.91 -0.38
N LEU A 24 -9.95 -2.89 0.29
CA LEU A 24 -9.27 -4.08 0.81
C LEU A 24 -8.50 -4.83 -0.29
N GLU A 25 -9.05 -4.93 -1.48
CA GLU A 25 -8.40 -5.55 -2.65
C GLU A 25 -7.03 -4.94 -3.00
N LEU A 26 -6.86 -3.63 -2.83
CA LEU A 26 -5.60 -2.94 -3.17
C LEU A 26 -4.54 -3.23 -2.09
N LEU A 27 -4.98 -3.27 -0.83
CA LEU A 27 -4.15 -3.66 0.30
C LEU A 27 -3.73 -5.12 0.22
N GLU A 28 -4.63 -6.01 -0.18
CA GLU A 28 -4.35 -7.43 -0.40
C GLU A 28 -3.37 -7.64 -1.55
N LYS A 29 -3.51 -6.90 -2.66
CA LYS A 29 -2.53 -6.93 -3.77
C LYS A 29 -1.15 -6.47 -3.31
N LEU A 30 -1.07 -5.40 -2.51
CA LEU A 30 0.21 -4.93 -1.99
C LEU A 30 0.83 -5.95 -1.02
N ARG A 31 0.01 -6.54 -0.14
CA ARG A 31 0.44 -7.57 0.79
C ARG A 31 0.95 -8.82 0.06
N ALA A 32 0.19 -9.31 -0.91
CA ALA A 32 0.58 -10.45 -1.74
C ALA A 32 1.90 -10.16 -2.46
N HIS A 33 2.06 -8.95 -3.01
CA HIS A 33 3.32 -8.54 -3.61
C HIS A 33 4.50 -8.58 -2.61
N PHE A 34 4.33 -8.09 -1.38
CA PHE A 34 5.38 -8.21 -0.36
C PHE A 34 5.74 -9.67 -0.04
N GLU A 35 4.74 -10.55 0.02
CA GLU A 35 4.96 -11.98 0.27
C GLU A 35 5.64 -12.68 -0.92
N GLU A 36 5.18 -12.43 -2.14
CA GLU A 36 5.64 -13.11 -3.35
C GLU A 36 6.99 -12.59 -3.85
N GLU A 37 7.19 -11.28 -3.86
CA GLU A 37 8.35 -10.65 -4.49
C GLU A 37 9.45 -10.35 -3.47
N HIS A 38 9.07 -9.97 -2.25
CA HIS A 38 10.02 -9.70 -1.18
C HIS A 38 10.16 -10.86 -0.17
N GLY A 39 9.26 -11.84 -0.18
CA GLY A 39 9.25 -12.93 0.81
C GLY A 39 8.83 -12.47 2.21
N ILE A 40 8.14 -11.33 2.33
CA ILE A 40 7.79 -10.71 3.62
C ILE A 40 6.28 -10.77 3.84
N GLU A 41 5.87 -11.65 4.75
CA GLU A 41 4.49 -11.75 5.17
C GLU A 41 4.16 -10.67 6.21
N TYR A 42 3.51 -9.60 5.77
CA TYR A 42 2.90 -8.62 6.68
C TYR A 42 1.44 -8.96 6.95
N PRO A 43 0.94 -8.81 8.19
CA PRO A 43 -0.49 -8.83 8.42
C PRO A 43 -1.13 -7.64 7.71
N ILE A 44 -2.34 -7.84 7.17
CA ILE A 44 -3.07 -6.79 6.43
C ILE A 44 -3.22 -5.50 7.25
N ASP A 45 -3.38 -5.63 8.57
CA ASP A 45 -3.49 -4.51 9.50
C ASP A 45 -2.20 -3.66 9.53
N ALA A 46 -1.02 -4.29 9.50
CA ALA A 46 0.26 -3.58 9.44
C ALA A 46 0.41 -2.85 8.10
N VAL A 47 0.02 -3.47 6.99
CA VAL A 47 0.04 -2.83 5.65
C VAL A 47 -0.88 -1.61 5.64
N ILE A 48 -2.10 -1.73 6.22
CA ILE A 48 -3.05 -0.62 6.38
C ILE A 48 -2.42 0.51 7.21
N GLN A 49 -1.84 0.19 8.38
CA GLN A 49 -1.20 1.18 9.24
C GLN A 49 -0.02 1.85 8.55
N MET A 50 0.83 1.12 7.82
CA MET A 50 1.95 1.68 7.05
C MET A 50 1.47 2.72 6.04
N ILE A 51 0.43 2.40 5.29
CA ILE A 51 -0.14 3.29 4.28
C ILE A 51 -0.76 4.54 4.91
N VAL A 52 -1.46 4.38 6.03
CA VAL A 52 -2.07 5.49 6.77
C VAL A 52 -1.02 6.38 7.42
N ASN A 53 0.05 5.79 7.97
CA ASN A 53 1.07 6.48 8.77
C ASN A 53 2.14 7.18 7.89
N ARG A 54 2.39 6.71 6.66
CA ARG A 54 3.38 7.30 5.74
C ARG A 54 3.00 8.71 5.25
N GLY A 55 1.79 9.19 5.50
CA GLY A 55 1.37 10.51 5.02
C GLY A 55 0.85 10.49 3.59
N HIS A 56 0.26 9.37 3.15
CA HIS A 56 -0.90 9.47 2.25
C HIS A 56 -1.98 10.23 3.00
N SER A 57 -1.82 11.56 3.06
CA SER A 57 -2.69 12.46 3.78
C SER A 57 -4.12 12.19 3.33
N LEU A 58 -5.02 12.03 4.30
CA LEU A 58 -6.47 12.07 4.12
C LEU A 58 -6.95 13.42 3.53
N ASP A 59 -6.05 14.27 3.01
CA ASP A 59 -6.33 15.60 2.47
C ASP A 59 -6.83 15.56 1.01
N SER A 60 -6.58 14.46 0.29
CA SER A 60 -7.32 14.16 -0.95
C SER A 60 -8.59 13.34 -0.73
N ILE A 61 -9.03 13.14 0.53
CA ILE A 61 -10.28 12.46 0.87
C ILE A 61 -11.48 13.40 0.71
N LYS A 62 -11.94 13.59 -0.53
CA LYS A 62 -13.25 14.18 -0.83
C LYS A 62 -14.40 13.36 -0.23
N LYS A 63 -15.11 14.01 0.69
CA LYS A 63 -16.40 13.63 1.26
C LYS A 63 -17.45 13.35 0.20
#